data_AF-A0A524E699-F1
#
_entry.id   AF-A0A524E699-F1
#
_cell.length_a   1.000
_cell.length_b   1.000
_cell.length_c   1.000
_cell.angle_alpha   90.00
_cell.angle_beta   90.00
_cell.angle_gamma   90.00
#
_symmetry.space_group_name_H-M   'P 1'
#
loop_
_entity.id
_entity.type
_entity.pdbx_description
1 polymer ?
#
loop_
_entity_poly.entity_id
_entity_poly.type
_entity_poly.pdbx_seq_one_letter_code
_entity_poly.pdbx_strand_id
1 'polypeptide(L)'
;MRKLEEIGICPNCDCSVSIFKTKNYKRFAKCEICGLSYPLPKRGKIANSALICPVRNLPILIIHNKNQKAYFWVDSPCFSCVEVDRCTEINELKKEFVELKVYGY
;
A
#
# COMPACT_ATOMS: atom_id res chain seq x y z
N MET A 1 -1.14 21.53 5.05
CA MET A 1 -0.91 20.16 4.55
C MET A 1 0.58 20.03 4.34
N ARG A 2 1.21 18.91 4.72
CA ARG A 2 2.67 18.76 4.64
C ARG A 2 3.03 17.46 3.90
N LYS A 3 3.93 17.55 2.93
CA LYS A 3 4.59 16.40 2.28
C LYS A 3 5.55 15.77 3.29
N LEU A 4 5.44 14.46 3.49
CA LEU A 4 6.27 13.70 4.43
C LEU A 4 7.45 13.06 3.71
N GLU A 5 7.16 12.11 2.83
CA GLU A 5 8.16 11.29 2.13
C GLU A 5 7.58 10.78 0.81
N GLU A 6 8.47 10.38 -0.09
CA GLU A 6 8.14 9.70 -1.34
C GLU A 6 8.07 8.19 -1.11
N ILE A 7 7.02 7.54 -1.61
CA ILE A 7 6.80 6.09 -1.44
C ILE A 7 7.02 5.28 -2.71
N GLY A 8 7.22 5.91 -3.86
CA GLY A 8 7.55 5.22 -5.10
C GLY A 8 6.77 5.76 -6.29
N ILE A 9 6.55 4.91 -7.28
CA ILE A 9 6.09 5.32 -8.62
C ILE A 9 4.58 5.11 -8.76
N CYS A 10 3.93 6.04 -9.46
CA CYS A 10 2.52 6.03 -9.76
C CYS A 10 2.24 5.08 -10.94
N PRO A 11 1.39 4.06 -10.79
CA PRO A 11 1.12 3.08 -11.85
C PRO A 11 0.37 3.65 -13.06
N ASN A 12 -0.15 4.88 -12.97
CA ASN A 12 -0.89 5.52 -14.07
C ASN A 12 -0.03 6.41 -14.97
N CYS A 13 1.11 6.91 -14.50
CA CYS A 13 1.87 7.94 -15.22
C CYS A 13 3.37 7.92 -14.93
N ASP A 14 3.87 6.88 -14.26
CA ASP A 14 5.28 6.66 -13.90
C ASP A 14 5.96 7.83 -13.16
N CYS A 15 5.17 8.69 -12.52
CA CYS A 15 5.66 9.80 -11.73
C CYS A 15 5.71 9.45 -10.24
N SER A 16 6.41 10.24 -9.42
CA SER A 16 6.49 9.97 -7.99
C SER A 16 5.16 10.13 -7.25
N VAL A 17 4.94 9.25 -6.28
CA VAL A 17 3.84 9.26 -5.31
C VAL A 17 4.42 9.59 -3.95
N SER A 18 3.83 10.59 -3.30
CA SER A 18 4.29 11.05 -1.99
C SER A 18 3.18 10.99 -0.95
N ILE A 19 3.57 10.81 0.31
CA ILE A 19 2.64 10.86 1.44
C ILE A 19 2.45 12.30 1.88
N PHE A 20 1.19 12.68 2.06
CA PHE A 20 0.80 13.95 2.63
C PHE A 20 0.08 13.75 3.96
N LYS A 21 0.29 14.68 4.89
CA LYS A 21 -0.37 14.73 6.20
C LYS A 21 -1.19 16.01 6.35
N THR A 22 -2.45 15.85 6.76
CA THR A 22 -3.35 16.96 7.07
C THR A 22 -3.14 17.49 8.49
N LYS A 23 -3.72 18.66 8.81
CA LYS A 23 -3.70 19.23 10.17
C LYS A 23 -4.35 18.28 11.19
N ASN A 24 -5.35 17.51 10.77
CA ASN A 24 -6.05 16.52 11.61
C ASN A 24 -5.31 15.17 11.69
N TYR A 25 -4.01 15.14 11.35
CA TYR A 25 -3.16 13.96 11.37
C TYR A 25 -3.57 12.81 10.43
N LYS A 26 -4.53 13.02 9.52
CA LYS A 26 -4.85 12.03 8.48
C LYS A 26 -3.73 11.99 7.45
N ARG A 27 -3.44 10.80 6.93
CA ARG A 27 -2.43 10.55 5.89
C ARG A 27 -3.11 10.09 4.61
N PHE A 28 -2.53 10.46 3.48
CA PHE A 28 -2.94 9.97 2.16
C PHE A 28 -1.74 10.01 1.22
N ALA A 29 -1.71 9.11 0.26
CA ALA A 29 -0.76 9.14 -0.84
C ALA A 29 -1.35 9.98 -1.96
N LYS A 30 -0.52 10.77 -2.65
CA LYS A 30 -0.92 11.53 -3.82
C LYS A 30 0.21 11.57 -4.84
N CYS A 31 -0.14 11.34 -6.10
CA CYS A 31 0.69 11.71 -7.25
C CYS A 31 0.41 13.17 -7.62
N GLU A 32 1.46 13.98 -7.74
CA GLU A 32 1.33 15.41 -8.02
C GLU A 32 0.98 15.69 -9.49
N ILE A 33 1.18 14.72 -10.40
CA ILE A 33 1.01 14.88 -11.85
C ILE A 33 -0.37 14.42 -12.33
N CYS A 34 -0.73 13.15 -12.15
CA CYS A 34 -1.99 12.60 -12.67
C CYS A 34 -3.19 12.76 -11.72
N GLY A 35 -2.97 13.26 -10.50
CA GLY A 35 -4.03 13.46 -9.52
C GLY A 35 -4.47 12.21 -8.75
N LEU A 36 -3.83 11.05 -8.96
CA LEU A 36 -4.06 9.85 -8.16
C LEU A 36 -3.92 10.17 -6.67
N SER A 37 -4.94 9.87 -5.87
CA SER A 37 -4.87 10.03 -4.41
C SER A 37 -5.69 8.99 -3.68
N TYR A 38 -5.16 8.46 -2.59
CA TYR A 38 -5.85 7.46 -1.78
C TYR A 38 -5.45 7.55 -0.29
N PRO A 39 -6.38 7.28 0.64
CA PRO A 39 -6.13 7.36 2.07
C PRO A 39 -5.13 6.30 2.55
N LEU A 40 -4.40 6.65 3.61
CA LEU A 40 -3.44 5.78 4.26
C LEU A 40 -3.75 5.64 5.75
N PRO A 41 -3.33 4.53 6.38
CA PRO A 41 -3.44 4.37 7.82
C PRO A 41 -2.78 5.53 8.57
N LYS A 42 -3.41 5.96 9.66
CA LYS A 42 -2.93 7.09 10.48
C LYS A 42 -1.58 6.81 11.14
N ARG A 43 -1.27 5.53 11.40
CA ARG A 43 -0.09 5.05 12.13
C ARG A 43 0.64 4.00 11.29
N GLY A 44 1.87 3.71 11.69
CA GLY A 44 2.78 2.80 10.99
C GLY A 44 3.78 3.53 10.11
N LYS A 45 4.89 2.85 9.84
CA LYS A 45 5.80 3.18 8.74
C LYS A 45 5.26 2.54 7.47
N ILE A 46 5.34 3.26 6.37
CA ILE A 46 4.81 2.82 5.07
C ILE A 46 6.00 2.51 4.19
N ALA A 47 6.02 1.31 3.63
CA ALA A 47 6.98 0.89 2.61
C ALA A 47 6.22 0.44 1.36
N ASN A 48 6.89 0.45 0.22
CA ASN A 48 6.32 0.02 -1.05
C ASN A 48 6.62 -1.46 -1.28
N SER A 49 5.60 -2.24 -1.65
CA SER A 49 5.76 -3.65 -2.01
C SER A 49 6.37 -3.86 -3.39
N ALA A 50 6.36 -2.83 -4.25
CA ALA A 50 6.50 -2.92 -5.71
C ALA A 50 5.38 -3.71 -6.42
N LEU A 51 4.39 -4.20 -5.67
CA LEU A 51 3.22 -4.90 -6.19
C LEU A 51 2.10 -3.93 -6.55
N ILE A 52 1.35 -4.30 -7.58
CA ILE A 52 0.17 -3.57 -8.04
C ILE A 52 -1.06 -4.46 -7.86
N CYS A 53 -2.11 -3.84 -7.35
CA CYS A 53 -3.40 -4.47 -7.17
C CYS A 53 -4.11 -4.73 -8.51
N PRO A 54 -4.43 -5.99 -8.88
CA PRO A 54 -4.97 -6.31 -10.19
C PRO A 54 -6.33 -5.67 -10.47
N VAL A 55 -7.18 -5.48 -9.45
CA VAL A 55 -8.54 -4.95 -9.64
C VAL A 55 -8.56 -3.42 -9.82
N ARG A 56 -7.61 -2.71 -9.21
CA ARG A 56 -7.67 -1.23 -9.07
C ARG A 56 -6.47 -0.49 -9.66
N ASN A 57 -5.46 -1.21 -10.12
CA ASN A 57 -4.20 -0.63 -10.57
C ASN A 57 -3.59 0.34 -9.53
N LEU A 58 -3.66 -0.04 -8.25
CA LEU A 58 -3.09 0.72 -7.14
C LEU A 58 -1.89 -0.02 -6.57
N PRO A 59 -0.82 0.67 -6.13
CA PRO A 59 0.28 0.00 -5.46
C PRO A 59 -0.21 -0.57 -4.13
N ILE A 60 0.13 -1.83 -3.87
CA ILE A 60 -0.06 -2.40 -2.52
C ILE A 60 1.14 -1.95 -1.68
N LEU A 61 0.87 -1.56 -0.44
CA LEU A 61 1.85 -0.96 0.48
C LEU A 61 2.04 -1.84 1.69
N ILE A 62 3.22 -1.84 2.29
CA ILE A 62 3.52 -2.54 3.54
C ILE A 62 3.43 -1.57 4.71
N ILE A 63 2.63 -1.91 5.71
CA ILE A 63 2.49 -1.11 6.93
C ILE A 63 3.22 -1.81 8.07
N HIS A 64 4.30 -1.19 8.57
CA HIS A 64 5.03 -1.66 9.74
C HIS A 64 4.60 -0.90 10.99
N ASN A 65 4.08 -1.61 11.97
CA ASN A 65 3.73 -1.07 13.28
C ASN A 65 4.71 -1.62 14.35
N LYS A 66 4.97 -0.83 15.40
CA LYS A 66 5.86 -1.28 16.50
C LYS A 66 5.27 -2.43 17.33
N ASN A 67 3.94 -2.46 17.45
CA ASN A 67 3.23 -3.36 18.37
C ASN A 67 2.30 -4.35 17.64
N GLN A 68 2.36 -4.41 16.31
CA GLN A 68 1.51 -5.27 15.51
C GLN A 68 2.33 -5.84 14.35
N LYS A 69 1.90 -7.02 13.89
CA LYS A 69 2.41 -7.64 12.67
C LYS A 69 2.25 -6.68 11.50
N ALA A 70 3.23 -6.71 10.59
CA ALA A 70 3.14 -5.92 9.37
C ALA A 70 2.05 -6.50 8.45
N TYR A 71 1.38 -5.65 7.69
CA TYR A 71 0.31 -6.07 6.80
C TYR A 71 0.32 -5.26 5.51
N PHE A 72 -0.21 -5.82 4.43
CA PHE A 72 -0.40 -5.07 3.20
C PHE A 72 -1.65 -4.20 3.27
N TRP A 73 -1.56 -3.03 2.67
CA TRP A 73 -2.62 -2.05 2.61
C TRP A 73 -2.86 -1.60 1.18
N VAL A 74 -4.14 -1.49 0.82
CA VAL A 74 -4.62 -0.81 -0.38
C VAL A 74 -5.99 -0.21 -0.06
N ASP A 75 -6.41 0.82 -0.80
CA ASP A 75 -7.61 1.61 -0.49
C ASP A 75 -8.95 0.85 -0.64
N SER A 76 -8.93 -0.37 -1.18
CA SER A 76 -10.14 -1.20 -1.32
C SER A 76 -9.76 -2.68 -1.50
N PRO A 77 -10.71 -3.63 -1.38
CA PRO A 77 -10.41 -5.05 -1.61
C PRO A 77 -9.72 -5.27 -2.95
N CYS A 78 -8.55 -5.90 -2.88
CA CYS A 78 -7.68 -6.08 -4.03
C CYS A 78 -7.91 -7.37 -4.82
N PHE A 79 -8.52 -8.35 -4.16
CA PHE A 79 -8.79 -9.67 -4.70
C PHE A 79 -10.29 -9.92 -4.69
N SER A 80 -10.80 -10.56 -5.74
CA SER A 80 -12.22 -10.93 -5.87
C SER A 80 -12.55 -12.32 -5.33
N CYS A 81 -11.56 -13.01 -4.76
CA CYS A 81 -11.70 -14.37 -4.25
C CYS A 81 -12.67 -14.42 -3.06
N VAL A 82 -13.63 -15.36 -3.12
CA VAL A 82 -14.58 -15.63 -2.02
C VAL A 82 -13.90 -16.35 -0.85
N GLU A 83 -12.92 -17.21 -1.15
CA GLU A 83 -12.14 -17.96 -0.16
C GLU A 83 -10.65 -17.60 -0.26
N VAL A 84 -10.08 -17.18 0.87
CA VAL A 84 -8.67 -16.74 0.96
C VAL A 84 -7.69 -17.86 0.63
N ASP A 85 -7.99 -19.09 1.04
CA ASP A 85 -7.06 -20.22 0.93
C ASP A 85 -6.92 -20.76 -0.50
N ARG A 86 -7.94 -20.54 -1.34
CA ARG A 86 -7.94 -20.96 -2.75
C ARG A 86 -7.50 -19.87 -3.72
N CYS A 87 -7.22 -18.67 -3.21
CA CYS A 87 -6.84 -17.54 -4.04
C CYS A 87 -5.34 -17.60 -4.36
N THR A 88 -5.02 -17.90 -5.62
CA THR A 88 -3.66 -17.97 -6.14
C THR A 88 -2.88 -16.69 -5.89
N GLU A 89 -3.53 -15.55 -6.12
CA GLU A 89 -2.96 -14.21 -6.02
C GLU A 89 -2.61 -13.87 -4.56
N ILE A 90 -3.43 -14.30 -3.61
CA ILE A 90 -3.13 -14.14 -2.18
C ILE A 90 -1.96 -15.04 -1.79
N ASN A 91 -1.89 -16.26 -2.33
CA ASN A 91 -0.80 -17.18 -2.01
C ASN A 91 0.54 -16.71 -2.59
N GLU A 92 0.55 -16.10 -3.77
CA GLU A 92 1.72 -15.43 -4.34
C GLU A 92 2.16 -14.26 -3.48
N LEU A 93 1.21 -13.38 -3.12
CA LEU A 93 1.46 -12.24 -2.25
C LEU A 93 1.99 -12.67 -0.86
N LYS A 94 1.53 -13.81 -0.32
CA LYS A 94 2.10 -14.42 0.90
C LYS A 94 3.52 -14.93 0.71
N LYS A 95 3.87 -15.51 -0.44
CA LYS A 95 5.27 -15.89 -0.73
C LYS A 95 6.15 -14.66 -0.76
N GLU A 96 5.68 -13.58 -1.39
CA GLU A 96 6.39 -12.31 -1.43
C GLU A 96 6.56 -11.67 -0.04
N PHE A 97 5.59 -11.77 0.86
CA PHE A 97 5.77 -11.37 2.28
C PHE A 97 6.99 -12.06 2.89
N VAL A 98 7.12 -13.37 2.68
CA VAL A 98 8.22 -14.16 3.23
C VAL A 98 9.55 -13.76 2.61
N GLU A 99 9.59 -13.57 1.28
CA GLU A 99 10.79 -13.12 0.57
C GLU A 99 11.24 -11.72 1.02
N LEU A 100 10.30 -10.80 1.22
CA LEU A 100 10.55 -9.47 1.75
C LEU A 100 10.83 -9.44 3.26
N LYS A 101 10.87 -10.61 3.92
CA LYS A 101 11.05 -10.78 5.38
C LYS A 101 10.04 -9.98 6.20
N VAL A 102 8.84 -9.80 5.66
CA VAL A 102 7.71 -9.15 6.32
C VAL A 102 6.89 -10.24 7.02
N TYR A 103 7.15 -10.45 8.30
CA TYR A 103 6.46 -11.48 9.08
C TYR A 103 5.17 -10.90 9.67
N GLY A 104 4.06 -11.02 8.94
CA GLY A 104 2.76 -10.64 9.45
C GLY A 104 1.57 -11.26 8.71
N TYR A 105 0.57 -11.67 9.49
CA TYR A 105 -0.68 -12.30 9.06
C TYR A 105 -1.79 -11.74 9.93
#